data_AF-A0A3A8M7X4-F1
#
_entry.id   AF-A0A3A8M7X4-F1
#
_cell.length_a   1.000
_cell.length_b   1.000
_cell.length_c   1.000
_cell.angle_alpha   90.00
_cell.angle_beta   90.00
_cell.angle_gamma   90.00
#
_symmetry.space_group_name_H-M   'P 1'
#
loop_
_entity.id
_entity.type
_entity.pdbx_description
1 polymer ?
#
loop_
_entity_poly.entity_id
_entity_poly.type
_entity_poly.pdbx_seq_one_letter_code
_entity_poly.pdbx_strand_id
1 'polypeptide(L)'
;MPPPDNTRSAAKGGARPAQDASSSSEAALQECEALEAEIAELRHTYEQYFLGMERQAPIRAHEDLKKRMMRLKGAFVRSTSVKFRVQSLHNKFLTYERLWVRTIQEIEAGTYHRDLAKARRRSVAQKQPEASGERRKDVVELPEEISDMDFEEVAELVGRVSPNEPK
;
A
#
# COMPACT_ATOMS: atom_id res chain seq x y z
N MET A 1 -40.77 -68.86 9.92
CA MET A 1 -40.09 -67.71 9.30
C MET A 1 -39.70 -66.72 10.38
N PRO A 2 -38.41 -66.39 10.57
CA PRO A 2 -37.99 -65.21 11.32
C PRO A 2 -37.88 -63.98 10.38
N PRO A 3 -37.93 -62.74 10.92
CA PRO A 3 -37.82 -61.50 10.13
C PRO A 3 -36.39 -61.27 9.58
N PRO A 4 -36.23 -60.50 8.48
CA PRO A 4 -34.92 -60.26 7.89
C PRO A 4 -34.05 -59.36 8.78
N ASP A 5 -32.89 -59.89 9.12
CA ASP A 5 -31.79 -59.21 9.81
C ASP A 5 -31.20 -58.16 8.86
N ASN A 6 -31.76 -56.94 8.90
CA ASN A 6 -31.22 -55.81 8.15
C ASN A 6 -30.00 -55.28 8.90
N THR A 7 -28.85 -55.92 8.67
CA THR A 7 -27.55 -55.42 9.10
C THR A 7 -27.29 -54.09 8.40
N ARG A 8 -27.70 -53.01 9.08
CA ARG A 8 -27.40 -51.63 8.71
C ARG A 8 -25.88 -51.53 8.57
N SER A 9 -25.41 -51.51 7.33
CA SER A 9 -24.03 -51.23 6.97
C SER A 9 -23.71 -49.82 7.48
N ALA A 10 -23.13 -49.75 8.67
CA ALA A 10 -22.62 -48.53 9.26
C ALA A 10 -21.35 -48.14 8.48
N ALA A 11 -21.54 -47.50 7.33
CA ALA A 11 -20.48 -46.79 6.64
C ALA A 11 -20.03 -45.62 7.52
N LYS A 12 -19.10 -45.90 8.43
CA LYS A 12 -18.41 -44.91 9.25
C LYS A 12 -17.36 -44.21 8.39
N GLY A 13 -17.82 -43.32 7.51
CA GLY A 13 -16.98 -42.42 6.72
C GLY A 13 -17.35 -40.97 7.05
N GLY A 14 -16.77 -40.40 8.11
CA GLY A 14 -17.16 -39.05 8.55
C GLY A 14 -16.24 -38.48 9.62
N ALA A 15 -14.93 -38.46 9.37
CA ALA A 15 -13.97 -37.81 10.24
C ALA A 15 -12.81 -37.19 9.43
N ARG A 16 -13.11 -36.17 8.60
CA ARG A 16 -12.09 -35.30 7.98
C ARG A 16 -12.33 -33.77 8.00
N PRO A 17 -13.27 -33.17 8.76
CA PRO A 17 -13.53 -31.73 8.63
C PRO A 17 -12.38 -30.82 9.14
N ALA A 18 -11.45 -31.35 9.94
CA ALA A 18 -10.35 -30.57 10.51
C ALA A 18 -9.21 -30.31 9.51
N GLN A 19 -8.91 -31.27 8.62
CA GLN A 19 -7.83 -31.13 7.65
C GLN A 19 -8.19 -30.12 6.53
N ASP A 20 -9.43 -30.18 6.03
CA ASP A 20 -9.91 -29.28 4.98
C ASP A 20 -9.97 -27.81 5.47
N ALA A 21 -10.31 -27.59 6.75
CA ALA A 21 -10.37 -26.26 7.34
C ALA A 21 -8.98 -25.62 7.52
N SER A 22 -7.99 -26.41 7.95
CA SER A 22 -6.61 -25.96 8.07
C SER A 22 -6.03 -25.61 6.70
N SER A 23 -6.22 -26.48 5.70
CA SER A 23 -5.76 -26.26 4.33
C SER A 23 -6.43 -25.02 3.68
N SER A 24 -7.73 -24.81 3.92
CA SER A 24 -8.41 -23.59 3.46
C SER A 24 -7.88 -22.32 4.12
N SER A 25 -7.54 -22.37 5.42
CA SER A 25 -6.96 -21.21 6.10
C SER A 25 -5.53 -20.89 5.63
N GLU A 26 -4.73 -21.92 5.31
CA GLU A 26 -3.40 -21.76 4.74
C GLU A 26 -3.44 -21.17 3.33
N ALA A 27 -4.35 -21.66 2.48
CA ALA A 27 -4.58 -21.09 1.15
C ALA A 27 -4.99 -19.61 1.22
N ALA A 28 -5.83 -19.24 2.19
CA ALA A 28 -6.23 -17.86 2.39
C ALA A 28 -5.06 -16.95 2.85
N LEU A 29 -4.12 -17.48 3.63
CA LEU A 29 -2.89 -16.76 4.00
C LEU A 29 -1.98 -16.54 2.79
N GLN A 30 -1.80 -17.57 1.95
CA GLN A 30 -1.04 -17.45 0.71
C GLN A 30 -1.67 -16.42 -0.24
N GLU A 31 -3.00 -16.39 -0.36
CA GLU A 31 -3.70 -15.37 -1.16
C GLU A 31 -3.49 -13.96 -0.57
N CYS A 32 -3.43 -13.81 0.76
CA CYS A 32 -3.11 -12.52 1.40
C CYS A 32 -1.68 -12.06 1.05
N GLU A 33 -0.70 -12.95 1.08
CA GLU A 33 0.69 -12.62 0.75
C GLU A 33 0.86 -12.25 -0.72
N ALA A 34 0.20 -12.99 -1.63
CA ALA A 34 0.19 -12.68 -3.05
C ALA A 34 -0.42 -11.29 -3.31
N LEU A 35 -1.55 -10.97 -2.68
CA LEU A 35 -2.18 -9.65 -2.79
C LEU A 35 -1.33 -8.54 -2.17
N GLU A 36 -0.57 -8.82 -1.12
CA GLU A 36 0.37 -7.85 -0.57
C GLU A 36 1.51 -7.52 -1.54
N ALA A 37 2.04 -8.52 -2.23
CA ALA A 37 3.03 -8.30 -3.28
C ALA A 37 2.44 -7.51 -4.45
N GLU A 38 1.22 -7.82 -4.89
CA GLU A 38 0.50 -7.06 -5.94
C GLU A 38 0.26 -5.59 -5.51
N ILE A 39 -0.05 -5.33 -4.23
CA ILE A 39 -0.17 -3.96 -3.70
C ILE A 39 1.16 -3.21 -3.82
N ALA A 40 2.28 -3.88 -3.51
CA ALA A 40 3.61 -3.26 -3.58
C ALA A 40 4.01 -2.95 -5.04
N GLU A 41 3.74 -3.85 -5.97
CA GLU A 41 3.95 -3.63 -7.41
C GLU A 41 3.07 -2.49 -7.93
N LEU A 42 1.79 -2.46 -7.54
CA LEU A 42 0.88 -1.40 -7.93
C LEU A 42 1.34 -0.04 -7.39
N ARG A 43 1.80 0.02 -6.13
CA ARG A 43 2.42 1.21 -5.55
C ARG A 43 3.60 1.68 -6.37
N HIS A 44 4.52 0.78 -6.71
CA HIS A 44 5.69 1.12 -7.52
C HIS A 44 5.28 1.68 -8.89
N THR A 45 4.27 1.08 -9.54
CA THR A 45 3.75 1.55 -10.84
C THR A 45 3.13 2.95 -10.72
N TYR A 46 2.36 3.21 -9.66
CA TYR A 46 1.83 4.55 -9.37
C TYR A 46 2.94 5.56 -9.13
N GLU A 47 3.99 5.19 -8.37
CA GLU A 47 5.14 6.06 -8.17
C GLU A 47 5.83 6.38 -9.50
N GLN A 48 6.08 5.39 -10.36
CA GLN A 48 6.64 5.62 -11.70
C GLN A 48 5.78 6.55 -12.57
N TYR A 49 4.45 6.43 -12.47
CA TYR A 49 3.49 7.33 -13.10
C TYR A 49 3.61 8.76 -12.54
N PHE A 50 3.71 8.93 -11.23
CA PHE A 50 3.91 10.25 -10.60
C PHE A 50 5.28 10.87 -10.93
N LEU A 51 6.30 10.06 -11.21
CA LEU A 51 7.58 10.53 -11.74
C LEU A 51 7.49 10.98 -13.21
N GLY A 52 6.41 10.65 -13.90
CA GLY A 52 6.22 10.89 -15.33
C GLY A 52 7.06 9.95 -16.21
N MET A 53 7.53 8.81 -15.66
CA MET A 53 8.18 7.76 -16.44
C MET A 53 7.14 6.92 -17.19
N GLU A 54 6.03 6.60 -16.51
CA GLU A 54 4.88 5.95 -17.12
C GLU A 54 3.85 7.01 -17.54
N ARG A 55 3.29 6.88 -18.75
CA ARG A 55 2.38 7.88 -19.32
C ARG A 55 0.93 7.69 -18.88
N GLN A 56 0.58 6.50 -18.39
CA GLN A 56 -0.80 6.15 -18.10
C GLN A 56 -0.95 5.57 -16.69
N ALA A 57 -1.95 6.05 -15.95
CA ALA A 57 -2.26 5.53 -14.64
C ALA A 57 -2.69 4.04 -14.72
N PRO A 58 -2.25 3.17 -13.81
CA PRO A 58 -2.58 1.74 -13.80
C PRO A 58 -4.00 1.48 -13.27
N ILE A 59 -5.01 2.11 -13.88
CA ILE A 59 -6.42 2.04 -13.46
C ILE A 59 -6.94 0.59 -13.51
N ARG A 60 -6.57 -0.16 -14.56
CA ARG A 60 -7.00 -1.55 -14.73
C ARG A 60 -6.46 -2.45 -13.62
N ALA A 61 -5.16 -2.37 -13.35
CA ALA A 61 -4.52 -3.14 -12.28
C ALA A 61 -5.10 -2.78 -10.90
N HIS A 62 -5.39 -1.50 -10.67
CA HIS A 62 -6.06 -1.05 -9.46
C HIS A 62 -7.47 -1.64 -9.29
N GLU A 63 -8.31 -1.60 -10.33
CA GLU A 63 -9.65 -2.18 -10.28
C GLU A 63 -9.63 -3.70 -10.08
N ASP A 64 -8.71 -4.40 -10.73
CA ASP A 64 -8.59 -5.85 -10.61
C ASP A 64 -8.13 -6.26 -9.21
N LEU A 65 -7.15 -5.55 -8.63
CA LEU A 65 -6.72 -5.74 -7.25
C LEU A 65 -7.87 -5.45 -6.27
N LYS A 66 -8.64 -4.38 -6.49
CA LYS A 66 -9.79 -4.02 -5.67
C LYS A 66 -10.86 -5.12 -5.68
N LYS A 67 -11.18 -5.69 -6.86
CA LYS A 67 -12.12 -6.82 -6.98
C LYS A 67 -11.63 -8.05 -6.21
N ARG A 68 -10.35 -8.40 -6.34
CA ARG A 68 -9.74 -9.54 -5.61
C ARG A 68 -9.77 -9.32 -4.10
N MET A 69 -9.43 -8.12 -3.63
CA MET A 69 -9.50 -7.73 -2.22
C MET A 69 -10.93 -7.86 -1.66
N MET A 70 -11.94 -7.39 -2.40
CA MET A 70 -13.34 -7.51 -1.97
C MET A 70 -13.81 -8.96 -1.92
N ARG A 71 -13.38 -9.78 -2.88
CA ARG A 71 -13.64 -11.23 -2.87
C ARG A 71 -13.04 -11.90 -1.65
N LEU A 72 -11.78 -11.59 -1.32
CA LEU A 72 -11.09 -12.15 -0.16
C LEU A 72 -11.72 -11.70 1.16
N LYS A 73 -12.14 -10.43 1.27
CA LYS A 73 -12.86 -9.91 2.43
C LYS A 73 -14.25 -10.55 2.61
N GLY A 74 -14.93 -10.87 1.51
CA GLY A 74 -16.21 -11.58 1.50
C GLY A 74 -16.10 -13.09 1.73
N ALA A 75 -14.89 -13.66 1.60
CA ALA A 75 -14.67 -15.08 1.83
C ALA A 75 -14.83 -15.42 3.32
N PHE A 76 -15.69 -16.39 3.63
CA PHE A 76 -15.91 -16.83 5.00
C PHE A 76 -14.73 -17.68 5.49
N VAL A 77 -13.83 -17.07 6.25
CA VAL A 77 -12.72 -17.79 6.90
C VAL A 77 -13.06 -18.09 8.36
N ARG A 78 -12.91 -19.34 8.78
CA ARG A 78 -13.17 -19.75 10.18
C ARG A 78 -12.06 -19.27 11.14
N SER A 79 -10.83 -19.20 10.65
CA SER A 79 -9.65 -18.80 11.44
C SER A 79 -9.61 -17.30 11.72
N THR A 80 -9.45 -16.94 13.00
CA THR A 80 -9.34 -15.56 13.47
C THR A 80 -8.07 -14.87 12.97
N SER A 81 -6.93 -15.57 12.92
CA SER A 81 -5.66 -15.01 12.47
C SER A 81 -5.73 -14.53 11.02
N VAL A 82 -6.39 -15.32 10.16
CA VAL A 82 -6.59 -14.96 8.74
C VAL A 82 -7.49 -13.73 8.62
N LYS A 83 -8.57 -13.63 9.42
CA LYS A 83 -9.44 -12.44 9.42
C LYS A 83 -8.65 -11.17 9.76
N PHE A 84 -7.78 -11.23 10.76
CA PHE A 84 -6.92 -10.10 11.10
C PHE A 84 -5.98 -9.75 9.95
N ARG A 85 -5.35 -10.75 9.32
CA ARG A 85 -4.45 -10.52 8.18
C ARG A 85 -5.18 -9.86 7.01
N VAL A 86 -6.34 -10.37 6.62
CA VAL A 86 -7.19 -9.80 5.57
C VAL A 86 -7.62 -8.37 5.92
N GLN A 87 -8.03 -8.12 7.16
CA GLN A 87 -8.45 -6.78 7.59
C GLN A 87 -7.29 -5.78 7.59
N SER A 88 -6.10 -6.19 8.06
CA SER A 88 -4.89 -5.35 8.01
C SER A 88 -4.47 -5.04 6.57
N LEU A 89 -4.49 -6.05 5.70
CA LEU A 89 -4.19 -5.88 4.28
C LEU A 89 -5.19 -4.91 3.60
N HIS A 90 -6.48 -5.06 3.92
CA HIS A 90 -7.53 -4.19 3.41
C HIS A 90 -7.35 -2.73 3.86
N ASN A 91 -7.01 -2.51 5.13
CA ASN A 91 -6.71 -1.18 5.65
C ASN A 91 -5.50 -0.55 4.95
N LYS A 92 -4.44 -1.33 4.72
CA LYS A 92 -3.25 -0.90 3.97
C LYS A 92 -3.62 -0.46 2.55
N PHE A 93 -4.42 -1.26 1.85
CA PHE A 93 -4.93 -0.92 0.51
C PHE A 93 -5.75 0.37 0.51
N LEU A 94 -6.69 0.57 1.44
CA LEU A 94 -7.49 1.79 1.53
C LEU A 94 -6.65 3.04 1.80
N THR A 95 -5.55 2.92 2.56
CA THR A 95 -4.62 4.02 2.76
C THR A 95 -3.90 4.39 1.46
N TYR A 96 -3.42 3.40 0.71
CA TYR A 96 -2.82 3.67 -0.60
C TYR A 96 -3.81 4.22 -1.62
N GLU A 97 -5.04 3.70 -1.68
CA GLU A 97 -6.09 4.22 -2.56
C GLU A 97 -6.34 5.71 -2.32
N ARG A 98 -6.47 6.12 -1.05
CA ARG A 98 -6.62 7.53 -0.67
C ARG A 98 -5.40 8.37 -1.04
N LEU A 99 -4.20 7.86 -0.81
CA LEU A 99 -2.96 8.53 -1.19
C LEU A 99 -2.91 8.75 -2.70
N TRP A 100 -3.16 7.72 -3.50
CA TRP A 100 -3.12 7.81 -4.96
C TRP A 100 -4.15 8.79 -5.51
N VAL A 101 -5.40 8.74 -5.03
CA VAL A 101 -6.45 9.70 -5.44
C VAL A 101 -6.04 11.13 -5.12
N ARG A 102 -5.53 11.37 -3.90
CA ARG A 102 -5.05 12.70 -3.51
C ARG A 102 -3.90 13.17 -4.39
N THR A 103 -2.91 12.32 -4.62
CA THR A 103 -1.74 12.66 -5.45
C THR A 103 -2.14 12.95 -6.89
N ILE A 104 -3.08 12.20 -7.48
CA ILE A 104 -3.60 12.48 -8.82
C ILE A 104 -4.27 13.85 -8.86
N GLN A 105 -5.09 14.20 -7.86
CA GLN A 105 -5.71 15.51 -7.76
C GLN A 105 -4.68 16.64 -7.60
N GLU A 106 -3.63 16.44 -6.80
CA GLU A 106 -2.53 17.40 -6.65
C GLU A 106 -1.75 17.59 -7.96
N ILE A 107 -1.57 16.53 -8.75
CA ILE A 107 -0.94 16.60 -10.08
C ILE A 107 -1.85 17.36 -11.05
N GLU A 108 -3.15 17.08 -11.07
CA GLU A 108 -4.13 17.79 -11.91
C GLU A 108 -4.24 19.28 -11.53
N ALA A 109 -4.17 19.60 -10.24
CA ALA A 109 -4.14 20.98 -9.73
C ALA A 109 -2.78 21.66 -9.92
N GLY A 110 -1.72 20.93 -10.31
CA GLY A 110 -0.35 21.43 -10.44
C GLY A 110 0.32 21.77 -9.11
N THR A 111 -0.25 21.34 -7.98
CA THR A 111 0.26 21.59 -6.62
C THR A 111 1.13 20.45 -6.10
N TYR A 112 1.29 19.37 -6.86
CA TYR A 112 2.10 18.24 -6.45
C TYR A 112 3.55 18.66 -6.17
N HIS A 113 4.00 18.44 -4.93
CA HIS A 113 5.25 18.99 -4.39
C HIS A 113 6.48 18.67 -5.26
N ARG A 114 6.49 17.48 -5.87
CA ARG A 114 7.57 17.03 -6.76
C ARG A 114 7.57 17.76 -8.11
N ASP A 115 6.39 18.10 -8.62
CA ASP A 115 6.24 18.92 -9.83
C ASP A 115 6.58 20.39 -9.56
N LEU A 116 6.22 20.91 -8.39
CA LEU A 116 6.62 22.24 -7.94
C LEU A 116 8.15 22.36 -7.84
N ALA A 117 8.85 21.34 -7.34
CA ALA A 117 10.31 21.32 -7.32
C ALA A 117 10.91 21.35 -8.74
N LYS A 118 10.33 20.60 -9.69
CA LYS A 118 10.76 20.57 -11.10
C LYS A 118 10.45 21.89 -11.83
N ALA A 119 9.32 22.52 -11.55
CA ALA A 119 8.94 23.83 -12.07
C ALA A 119 9.84 24.93 -11.50
N ARG A 120 10.14 24.90 -10.20
CA ARG A 120 11.06 25.83 -9.53
C ARG A 120 12.49 25.72 -10.06
N ARG A 121 12.99 24.51 -10.31
CA ARG A 121 14.31 24.32 -10.94
C ARG A 121 14.37 24.90 -12.36
N ARG A 122 13.31 24.72 -13.15
CA ARG A 122 13.19 25.32 -14.49
C ARG A 122 13.13 26.85 -14.45
N SER A 123 12.38 27.44 -13.50
CA SER A 123 12.28 28.89 -13.39
C SER A 123 13.56 29.55 -12.85
N VAL A 124 14.31 28.87 -11.97
CA VAL A 124 15.65 29.34 -11.54
C VAL A 124 16.65 29.24 -12.70
N ALA A 125 16.65 28.15 -13.47
CA ALA A 125 17.52 28.00 -14.64
C ALA A 125 17.20 29.02 -15.75
N GLN A 126 15.93 29.33 -16.00
CA GLN A 126 15.54 30.36 -16.99
C GLN A 126 15.79 31.80 -16.51
N LYS A 127 15.89 32.05 -15.20
CA LYS A 127 16.27 33.37 -14.66
C LYS A 127 17.79 33.61 -14.65
N GLN A 128 18.61 32.61 -14.98
CA GLN A 128 20.06 32.76 -15.17
C GLN A 128 20.45 32.48 -16.62
N PRO A 129 20.37 33.49 -17.51
CA PRO A 129 21.37 33.58 -18.56
C PRO A 129 22.06 34.95 -18.67
N GLU A 130 21.94 35.87 -17.70
CA GLU A 130 22.49 37.24 -17.86
C GLU A 130 23.06 37.87 -16.57
N ALA A 131 23.77 37.12 -15.72
CA ALA A 131 24.53 37.74 -14.63
C ALA A 131 25.81 36.96 -14.33
N SER A 132 26.89 37.50 -14.89
CA SER A 132 28.28 37.11 -14.69
C SER A 132 28.69 37.01 -13.21
N GLY A 133 29.55 36.04 -12.93
CA GLY A 133 30.61 36.00 -11.90
C GLY A 133 30.41 36.73 -10.57
N GLU A 134 30.35 35.99 -9.46
CA GLU A 134 31.38 35.99 -8.40
C GLU A 134 30.96 35.00 -7.28
N ARG A 135 31.96 34.41 -6.64
CA ARG A 135 31.95 33.31 -5.65
C ARG A 135 31.01 33.50 -4.45
N ARG A 136 30.53 32.37 -3.89
CA ARG A 136 30.85 31.94 -2.50
C ARG A 136 30.42 30.49 -2.24
N LYS A 137 31.41 29.68 -1.84
CA LYS A 137 31.23 28.38 -1.18
C LYS A 137 30.62 28.65 0.19
N ASP A 138 29.45 28.08 0.45
CA ASP A 138 29.02 27.68 1.80
C ASP A 138 28.19 26.40 1.61
N VAL A 139 28.88 25.27 1.70
CA VAL A 139 28.29 23.95 1.77
C VAL A 139 27.80 23.80 3.20
N VAL A 140 26.48 23.85 3.40
CA VAL A 140 25.87 23.37 4.63
C VAL A 140 25.63 21.87 4.42
N GLU A 141 26.51 21.04 4.98
CA GLU A 141 26.32 19.59 5.06
C GLU A 141 25.09 19.31 5.91
N LEU A 142 24.08 18.67 5.31
CA LEU A 142 23.01 18.02 6.09
C LEU A 142 23.55 16.66 6.54
N PRO A 143 23.44 16.29 7.83
CA PRO A 143 23.84 14.98 8.33
C PRO A 143 23.17 13.84 7.54
N GLU A 144 23.95 12.81 7.21
CA GLU A 144 23.56 11.68 6.35
C GLU A 144 22.40 10.81 6.90
N GLU A 145 21.93 11.04 8.13
CA GLU A 145 20.92 10.19 8.79
C GLU A 145 19.48 10.39 8.28
N ILE A 146 19.19 11.39 7.44
CA ILE A 146 17.82 11.66 6.96
C ILE A 146 17.50 10.92 5.65
N SER A 147 18.50 10.30 4.99
CA SER A 147 18.28 9.72 3.66
C SER A 147 17.45 8.43 3.68
N ASP A 148 17.37 7.72 4.81
CA ASP A 148 16.72 6.40 4.92
C ASP A 148 15.55 6.36 5.92
N MET A 149 15.07 7.50 6.42
CA MET A 149 13.93 7.54 7.35
C MET A 149 12.61 7.58 6.59
N ASP A 150 11.76 6.56 6.79
CA ASP A 150 10.41 6.51 6.24
C ASP A 150 9.54 7.68 6.74
N PHE A 151 8.60 8.13 5.90
CA PHE A 151 7.77 9.34 6.07
C PHE A 151 6.99 9.43 7.41
N GLU A 152 6.81 8.30 8.10
CA GLU A 152 6.14 8.21 9.40
C GLU A 152 7.03 8.70 10.56
N GLU A 153 8.35 8.50 10.48
CA GLU A 153 9.31 8.86 11.55
C GLU A 153 9.66 10.36 11.54
N VAL A 154 9.65 10.98 10.35
CA VAL A 154 9.81 12.43 10.17
C VAL A 154 8.65 13.21 10.81
N ALA A 155 7.44 12.65 10.77
CA ALA A 155 6.27 13.26 11.41
C ALA A 155 6.33 13.19 12.94
N GLU A 156 6.90 12.11 13.50
CA GLU A 156 7.09 11.93 14.94
C GLU A 156 8.19 12.84 15.50
N LEU A 157 9.23 13.11 14.71
CA LEU A 157 10.33 14.02 15.08
C LEU A 157 9.90 15.50 15.06
N VAL A 158 9.05 15.88 14.09
CA VAL A 158 8.49 17.24 13.98
C VAL A 158 7.34 17.48 14.98
N GLY A 159 6.71 16.41 15.48
CA GLY A 159 5.59 16.45 16.41
C GLY A 159 5.90 16.90 17.86
N ARG A 160 7.15 17.23 18.20
CA ARG A 160 7.53 17.68 19.56
C ARG A 160 7.70 19.19 19.75
N VAL A 161 7.23 20.02 18.81
CA VAL A 161 7.12 21.45 19.06
C VAL A 161 5.68 21.79 19.44
N SER A 162 5.38 21.65 20.74
CA SER A 162 4.20 22.28 21.31
C SER A 162 4.27 23.80 21.13
N PRO A 163 3.13 24.46 20.85
CA PRO A 163 3.10 25.88 20.52
C PRO A 163 3.33 26.75 21.77
N ASN A 164 4.32 27.62 21.66
CA ASN A 164 4.49 28.92 22.32
C ASN A 164 3.34 29.40 23.25
N GLU A 165 3.61 29.63 24.53
CA GLU A 165 2.85 30.56 25.37
C GLU A 165 3.64 31.87 25.55
N PRO A 166 3.05 33.05 25.26
CA PRO A 166 3.72 34.32 25.48
C PRO A 166 3.44 34.94 26.87
N LYS A 167 4.53 35.49 27.42
CA LYS A 167 4.69 36.54 28.46
C LYS A 167 4.73 36.13 29.94
#